data_AF-A0A1S3FLC2-F1
#
_entry.id   AF-A0A1S3FLC2-F1
#
_cell.length_a   1.000
_cell.length_b   1.000
_cell.length_c   1.000
_cell.angle_alpha   90.00
_cell.angle_beta   90.00
_cell.angle_gamma   90.00
#
_symmetry.space_group_name_H-M   'P 1'
#
loop_
_entity.id
_entity.type
_entity.pdbx_description
1 polymer ?
#
loop_
_entity_poly.entity_id
_entity_poly.type
_entity_poly.pdbx_seq_one_letter_code
_entity_poly.pdbx_strand_id
1 'polypeptide(L)'
;MGRKRLITDSYPVVKNREGPAGHKEALASELGEEPPPPSEEEVALELLRQFDLAWQYGPCTGITRLQRWHRAEQLGLEPPPEVRQVLKAHPEDPRFQCSLWYLYPL
;
A
#
# COMPACT_ATOMS: atom_id res chain seq x y z
N MET A 1 5.63 -45.17 13.65
CA MET A 1 5.06 -43.81 13.74
C MET A 1 5.02 -43.17 12.35
N GLY A 2 3.85 -42.79 11.85
CA GLY A 2 3.72 -42.11 10.55
C GLY A 2 4.03 -40.61 10.66
N ARG A 3 4.79 -40.06 9.71
CA ARG A 3 5.03 -38.61 9.62
C ARG A 3 3.73 -37.94 9.16
N LYS A 4 3.23 -36.99 9.95
CA LYS A 4 2.08 -36.15 9.60
C LYS A 4 2.48 -35.23 8.43
N ARG A 5 1.69 -35.24 7.36
CA ARG A 5 1.87 -34.35 6.20
C ARG A 5 1.76 -32.89 6.65
N LEU A 6 2.69 -32.06 6.23
CA LEU A 6 2.67 -30.62 6.46
C LEU A 6 1.80 -29.95 5.39
N ILE A 7 1.26 -28.77 5.70
CA ILE A 7 0.46 -27.97 4.76
C ILE A 7 1.25 -27.71 3.46
N THR A 8 2.57 -27.64 3.55
CA THR A 8 3.49 -27.41 2.43
C THR A 8 3.65 -28.61 1.50
N ASP A 9 3.29 -29.83 1.93
CA ASP A 9 3.37 -31.05 1.10
C ASP A 9 2.30 -31.10 0.00
N SER A 10 1.39 -30.14 -0.05
CA SER A 10 0.30 -30.07 -1.05
C SER A 10 0.65 -29.19 -2.26
N TYR A 11 1.74 -28.43 -2.19
CA TYR A 11 2.15 -27.56 -3.30
C TYR A 11 3.04 -28.33 -4.29
N PRO A 12 2.78 -28.21 -5.60
CA PRO A 12 3.60 -28.87 -6.61
C PRO A 12 5.00 -28.22 -6.64
N VAL A 13 6.05 -29.04 -6.50
CA VAL A 13 7.42 -28.59 -6.73
C VAL A 13 7.61 -28.34 -8.22
N VAL A 14 7.67 -27.08 -8.62
CA VAL A 14 8.04 -26.69 -9.97
C VAL A 14 9.56 -26.80 -10.12
N LYS A 15 10.02 -27.74 -10.95
CA LYS A 15 11.43 -27.87 -11.32
C LYS A 15 11.71 -26.89 -12.46
N ASN A 16 12.46 -25.82 -12.15
CA ASN A 16 12.95 -24.89 -13.16
C ASN A 16 13.73 -25.66 -14.22
N ARG A 17 13.19 -25.73 -15.45
CA ARG A 17 13.95 -26.19 -16.60
C ARG A 17 14.80 -25.02 -17.05
N GLU A 18 16.10 -25.10 -16.81
CA GLU A 18 17.08 -24.21 -17.41
C GLU A 18 16.95 -24.32 -18.94
N GLY A 19 16.36 -23.28 -19.55
CA GLY A 19 16.30 -23.12 -21.00
C GLY A 19 17.66 -22.66 -21.54
N PRO A 20 17.96 -22.93 -22.82
CA PRO A 20 19.27 -22.66 -23.39
C PRO A 20 19.50 -21.15 -23.58
N ALA A 21 20.76 -20.75 -23.38
CA ALA A 21 21.28 -19.41 -23.52
C ALA A 21 20.96 -18.78 -24.89
N GLY A 22 20.21 -17.68 -24.88
CA GLY A 22 19.91 -16.86 -26.03
C GLY A 22 20.38 -15.42 -25.82
N HIS A 23 21.50 -15.09 -26.46
CA HIS A 23 21.88 -13.80 -27.05
C HIS A 23 21.77 -12.52 -26.19
N LYS A 24 22.96 -11.96 -25.94
CA LYS A 24 23.23 -10.58 -25.53
C LYS A 24 22.90 -9.61 -26.67
N GLU A 25 22.74 -8.34 -26.31
CA GLU A 25 22.51 -7.13 -27.14
C GLU A 25 21.01 -6.79 -27.34
N ALA A 26 20.51 -5.59 -27.06
CA ALA A 26 21.10 -4.36 -26.53
C ALA A 26 19.96 -3.48 -26.00
N LEU A 27 20.19 -2.78 -24.89
CA LEU A 27 20.05 -1.32 -24.85
C LEU A 27 20.70 -0.85 -23.54
N ALA A 28 21.92 -0.36 -23.66
CA ALA A 28 22.53 0.45 -22.63
C ALA A 28 21.76 1.79 -22.55
N SER A 29 21.64 2.29 -21.32
CA SER A 29 21.49 3.69 -20.98
C SER A 29 20.23 4.39 -21.46
N GLU A 30 19.17 4.29 -20.66
CA GLU A 30 18.30 5.45 -20.46
C GLU A 30 18.69 6.06 -19.12
N LEU A 31 18.99 7.35 -19.16
CA LEU A 31 19.80 8.06 -18.19
C LEU A 31 19.13 8.09 -16.81
N GLY A 32 19.97 8.25 -15.77
CA GLY A 32 19.51 8.67 -14.45
C GLY A 32 18.88 10.06 -14.51
N GLU A 33 17.63 10.12 -14.96
CA GLU A 33 16.74 11.21 -14.60
C GLU A 33 16.33 10.95 -13.16
N GLU A 34 16.88 11.74 -12.25
CA GLU A 34 16.34 11.83 -10.90
C GLU A 34 14.86 12.22 -11.09
N PRO A 35 13.91 11.43 -10.56
CA PRO A 35 12.50 11.74 -10.75
C PRO A 35 12.25 13.18 -10.30
N PRO A 36 11.42 13.95 -11.03
CA PRO A 36 11.11 15.31 -10.61
C PRO A 36 10.63 15.29 -9.15
N PRO A 37 10.95 16.34 -8.36
CA PRO A 37 10.54 16.38 -6.97
C PRO A 37 9.03 16.15 -6.88
N PRO A 38 8.57 15.29 -5.95
CA PRO A 38 7.17 14.91 -5.87
C PRO A 38 6.31 16.16 -5.65
N SER A 39 5.20 16.23 -6.37
CA SER A 39 4.24 17.32 -6.20
C SER A 39 3.69 17.35 -4.77
N GLU A 40 3.21 18.51 -4.31
CA GLU A 40 2.60 18.63 -2.98
C GLU A 40 1.44 17.65 -2.79
N GLU A 41 0.68 17.38 -3.87
CA GLU A 41 -0.38 16.37 -3.90
C GLU A 41 0.15 14.95 -3.69
N GLU A 42 1.25 14.57 -4.35
CA GLU A 42 1.87 13.25 -4.20
C GLU A 42 2.36 13.02 -2.77
N VAL A 43 2.99 14.03 -2.16
CA VAL A 43 3.43 13.96 -0.76
C VAL A 43 2.24 13.78 0.18
N ALA A 44 1.14 14.50 -0.06
CA ALA A 44 -0.08 14.37 0.74
C ALA A 44 -0.75 12.98 0.57
N LEU A 45 -0.78 12.45 -0.65
CA LEU A 45 -1.31 11.11 -0.92
C LEU A 45 -0.46 10.02 -0.28
N GLU A 46 0.86 10.19 -0.26
CA GLU A 46 1.79 9.26 0.37
C GLU A 46 1.65 9.26 1.90
N LEU A 47 1.44 10.43 2.52
CA LEU A 47 1.07 10.54 3.93
C LEU A 47 -0.22 9.75 4.25
N LEU A 48 -1.26 9.91 3.41
CA LEU A 48 -2.53 9.20 3.59
C LEU A 48 -2.38 7.68 3.37
N ARG A 49 -1.51 7.27 2.44
CA ARG A 49 -1.15 5.86 2.22
C ARG A 49 -0.50 5.26 3.46
N GLN A 50 0.43 5.97 4.07
CA GLN A 50 1.11 5.52 5.31
C GLN A 50 0.13 5.42 6.47
N PHE A 51 -0.79 6.39 6.59
CA PHE A 51 -1.88 6.30 7.54
C PHE A 51 -2.76 5.06 7.29
N ASP A 52 -3.13 4.77 6.03
CA ASP A 52 -3.92 3.59 5.67
C ASP A 52 -3.27 2.26 6.08
N LEU A 53 -1.94 2.17 5.96
CA LEU A 53 -1.15 0.98 6.31
C LEU A 53 -0.81 0.87 7.81
N ALA A 54 -0.94 1.95 8.58
CA ALA A 54 -0.67 1.99 10.00
C ALA A 54 -1.70 1.18 10.80
N TRP A 55 -1.36 -0.07 11.16
CA TRP A 55 -2.26 -1.00 11.84
C TRP A 55 -2.69 -0.54 13.24
N GLN A 56 -1.91 0.31 13.90
CA GLN A 56 -2.19 0.82 15.25
C GLN A 56 -3.51 1.60 15.33
N TYR A 57 -3.96 2.23 14.23
CA TYR A 57 -5.21 3.00 14.17
C TYR A 57 -6.44 2.15 13.81
N GLY A 58 -6.28 0.82 13.81
CA GLY A 58 -7.33 -0.15 13.50
C GLY A 58 -7.62 -0.26 11.99
N PRO A 59 -8.65 -1.02 11.57
CA PRO A 59 -8.92 -1.28 10.15
C PRO A 59 -9.35 -0.02 9.39
N CYS A 60 -8.92 0.12 8.13
CA CYS A 60 -9.30 1.20 7.21
C CYS A 60 -10.30 0.80 6.12
N THR A 61 -10.64 -0.47 5.99
CA THR A 61 -11.67 -0.93 5.07
C THR A 61 -13.07 -0.58 5.56
N GLY A 62 -13.98 -0.25 4.64
CA GLY A 62 -15.40 -0.02 4.92
C GLY A 62 -15.74 1.30 5.64
N ILE A 63 -14.76 2.18 5.85
CA ILE A 63 -14.95 3.51 6.45
C ILE A 63 -14.11 4.56 5.70
N THR A 64 -14.50 5.83 5.80
CA THR A 64 -13.69 6.96 5.29
C THR A 64 -12.43 7.16 6.13
N ARG A 65 -11.38 7.78 5.54
CA ARG A 65 -10.16 8.12 6.29
C ARG A 65 -10.44 9.04 7.47
N LEU A 66 -11.38 9.98 7.32
CA LEU A 66 -11.77 10.90 8.39
C LEU A 66 -12.45 10.18 9.56
N GLN A 67 -13.35 9.23 9.27
CA GLN A 67 -13.96 8.39 10.30
C GLN A 67 -12.91 7.56 11.05
N ARG A 68 -11.95 6.97 10.32
CA ARG A 68 -10.85 6.22 10.94
C ARG A 68 -10.00 7.10 11.84
N TRP A 69 -9.67 8.32 11.38
CA TRP A 69 -8.90 9.30 12.15
C TRP A 69 -9.62 9.67 13.45
N HIS A 70 -10.90 10.02 13.39
CA HIS A 70 -11.68 10.35 14.59
C HIS A 70 -11.82 9.17 15.55
N ARG A 71 -11.93 7.94 15.05
CA ARG A 71 -11.94 6.75 15.89
C ARG A 71 -10.60 6.58 16.62
N ALA A 72 -9.48 6.77 15.94
CA ALA A 72 -8.16 6.69 16.54
C ALA A 72 -7.94 7.79 17.62
N GLU A 73 -8.41 9.01 17.36
CA GLU A 73 -8.40 10.12 18.32
C GLU A 73 -9.23 9.77 19.58
N GLN A 74 -10.44 9.25 19.41
CA GLN A 74 -11.31 8.83 20.52
C GLN A 74 -10.70 7.71 21.37
N LEU A 75 -9.87 6.85 20.77
CA LEU A 75 -9.15 5.79 21.46
C LEU A 75 -7.85 6.28 22.12
N GLY A 76 -7.51 7.57 21.99
CA GLY A 76 -6.27 8.13 22.54
C GLY A 76 -5.00 7.62 21.86
N LEU A 77 -5.09 7.21 20.59
CA LEU A 77 -3.96 6.67 19.82
C LEU A 77 -3.10 7.76 19.16
N GLU A 78 -3.46 9.03 19.35
CA GLU A 78 -2.73 10.20 18.83
C GLU A 78 -2.44 10.10 17.31
N PRO A 79 -3.49 10.02 16.45
CA PRO A 79 -3.28 9.99 15.01
C PRO A 79 -2.67 11.32 14.50
N PRO A 80 -1.86 11.31 13.43
CA PRO A 80 -1.16 12.51 12.96
C PRO A 80 -2.14 13.63 12.57
N PRO A 81 -1.98 14.88 13.08
CA PRO A 81 -2.90 15.97 12.78
C PRO A 81 -2.84 16.42 11.31
N GLU A 82 -1.71 16.20 10.64
CA GLU A 82 -1.49 16.51 9.22
C GLU A 82 -2.48 15.74 8.33
N VAL A 83 -2.75 14.47 8.67
CA VAL A 83 -3.75 13.64 7.98
C VAL A 83 -5.11 14.34 7.98
N ARG A 84 -5.56 14.84 9.14
CA ARG A 84 -6.83 15.56 9.25
C ARG A 84 -6.83 16.87 8.46
N GLN A 85 -5.72 17.60 8.43
CA GLN A 85 -5.60 18.84 7.67
C GLN A 85 -5.74 18.57 6.16
N VAL A 86 -5.01 17.59 5.64
CA VAL A 86 -5.09 17.15 4.24
C VAL A 86 -6.51 16.70 3.89
N LEU A 87 -7.16 15.91 4.74
CA LEU A 87 -8.53 15.47 4.52
C LEU A 87 -9.54 16.62 4.48
N LYS A 88 -9.33 17.67 5.28
CA LYS A 88 -10.19 18.87 5.27
C LYS A 88 -9.94 19.76 4.04
N ALA A 89 -8.73 19.74 3.49
CA ALA A 89 -8.39 20.50 2.29
C ALA A 89 -9.05 19.93 1.02
N HIS A 90 -9.37 18.63 1.00
CA HIS A 90 -9.88 17.92 -0.17
C HIS A 90 -11.18 17.16 0.09
N PRO A 91 -12.29 17.82 0.49
CA PRO A 91 -13.53 17.14 0.92
C PRO A 91 -14.20 16.33 -0.19
N GLU A 92 -14.03 16.70 -1.45
CA GLU A 92 -14.74 16.09 -2.59
C GLU A 92 -13.90 15.07 -3.36
N ASP A 93 -12.60 14.90 -3.07
CA ASP A 93 -11.73 13.99 -3.82
C ASP A 93 -11.70 12.58 -3.19
N PRO A 94 -12.21 11.54 -3.87
CA PRO A 94 -12.19 10.17 -3.36
C PRO A 94 -10.77 9.65 -3.07
N ARG A 95 -9.76 10.11 -3.81
CA ARG A 95 -8.35 9.72 -3.58
C ARG A 95 -7.87 10.13 -2.19
N PHE A 96 -8.44 11.19 -1.63
CA PHE A 96 -8.14 11.69 -0.30
C PHE A 96 -9.11 11.12 0.75
N GLN A 97 -10.41 11.07 0.45
CA GLN A 97 -11.42 10.67 1.44
C GLN A 97 -11.53 9.16 1.69
N CYS A 98 -11.24 8.34 0.67
CA CYS A 98 -11.42 6.90 0.73
C CYS A 98 -10.11 6.16 1.04
N SER A 99 -10.20 4.97 1.65
CA SER A 99 -9.01 4.15 1.94
C SER A 99 -8.40 3.55 0.68
N LEU A 100 -7.14 3.11 0.73
CA LEU A 100 -6.43 2.50 -0.41
C LEU A 100 -7.20 1.41 -1.16
N TRP A 101 -8.12 0.71 -0.49
CA TRP A 101 -8.84 -0.43 -1.05
C TRP A 101 -10.27 -0.12 -1.47
N TYR A 102 -10.67 1.15 -1.56
CA TYR A 102 -12.07 1.53 -1.85
C TYR A 102 -12.61 1.04 -3.20
N LEU A 103 -11.73 0.73 -4.16
CA LEU A 103 -12.09 0.21 -5.48
C LEU A 103 -12.29 -1.31 -5.49
N TYR A 104 -11.90 -2.01 -4.42
CA TYR A 104 -11.97 -3.47 -4.37
C TYR A 104 -13.20 -3.89 -3.57
N PRO A 105 -14.07 -4.76 -4.12
CA PRO A 105 -15.17 -5.33 -3.37
C PRO A 105 -14.62 -6.19 -2.22
N LEU A 106 -15.22 -6.01 -1.04
CA LEU A 106 -14.90 -6.75 0.19
C LEU A 106 -15.86 -7.92 0.40
#